data_AF-A0A671VK16-F1
#
_entry.id   AF-A0A671VK16-F1
#
_cell.length_a   1.000
_cell.length_b   1.000
_cell.length_c   1.000
_cell.angle_alpha   90.00
_cell.angle_beta   90.00
_cell.angle_gamma   90.00
#
_symmetry.space_group_name_H-M   'P 1'
#
loop_
_entity.id
_entity.type
_entity.pdbx_description
1 polymer ?
#
loop_
_entity_poly.entity_id
_entity_poly.type
_entity_poly.pdbx_seq_one_letter_code
_entity_poly.pdbx_strand_id
1 'polypeptide(L)'
;MADSAGLQFVSPYAFEAMQKVDVVRLAALSDPELRLLLPCLVRMALCAPADQSQSWAQDKKLILRLLSGVEAVNSIVALLSVDFHALEQDARKEQQLRHKAGGSNGESILVSQLQHGLTLEFEHSDPLRRLRLTLSELLAIMNKVVDSNGEFFLKSSELFESPVYLEEVADVLCILQMLVHNIFDHIPQY
;
A
#
# COMPACT_ATOMS: atom_id res chain seq x y z
N MET A 1 14.04 1.55 23.15
CA MET A 1 13.64 2.87 22.60
C MET A 1 14.75 3.32 21.64
N ALA A 2 14.93 2.57 20.55
CA ALA A 2 16.01 2.81 19.60
C ALA A 2 15.48 3.64 18.42
N ASP A 3 16.09 4.80 18.24
CA ASP A 3 16.17 5.64 17.03
C ASP A 3 14.97 5.66 16.07
N SER A 4 13.95 6.45 16.44
CA SER A 4 12.97 7.00 15.47
C SER A 4 13.58 8.07 14.55
N ALA A 5 14.91 8.20 14.50
CA ALA A 5 15.63 9.29 13.84
C ALA A 5 15.64 9.21 12.30
N GLY A 6 15.13 8.12 11.72
CA GLY A 6 15.03 7.91 10.26
C GLY A 6 13.62 7.94 9.69
N LEU A 7 12.58 8.10 10.52
CA LEU A 7 11.20 8.14 10.03
C LEU A 7 10.93 9.48 9.36
N GLN A 8 10.80 9.46 8.03
CA GLN A 8 10.36 10.62 7.26
C GLN A 8 8.84 10.73 7.39
N PHE A 9 8.38 11.90 7.81
CA PHE A 9 6.96 12.21 7.95
C PHE A 9 6.55 13.24 6.91
N VAL A 10 5.28 13.17 6.48
CA VAL A 10 4.70 14.21 5.63
C VAL A 10 4.62 15.51 6.45
N SER A 11 5.30 16.55 5.99
CA SER A 11 5.25 17.85 6.65
C SER A 11 3.85 18.46 6.55
N PRO A 12 3.44 19.35 7.49
CA PRO A 12 2.16 20.05 7.38
C PRO A 12 2.01 20.82 6.06
N TYR A 13 3.13 21.33 5.54
CA TYR A 13 3.18 22.00 4.24
C TYR A 13 2.85 21.04 3.08
N ALA A 14 3.52 19.88 3.04
CA ALA A 14 3.28 18.85 2.04
C ALA A 14 1.85 18.29 2.13
N PHE A 15 1.33 18.11 3.34
CA PHE A 15 -0.04 17.68 3.57
C PHE A 15 -1.06 18.70 3.06
N GLU A 16 -0.89 19.98 3.38
CA GLU A 16 -1.79 21.04 2.90
C GLU A 16 -1.75 21.16 1.37
N ALA A 17 -0.55 21.05 0.77
CA ALA A 17 -0.38 21.05 -0.68
C ALA A 17 -1.12 19.88 -1.34
N MET A 18 -1.01 18.68 -0.78
CA MET A 18 -1.74 17.50 -1.26
C MET A 18 -3.25 17.66 -1.09
N GLN A 19 -3.72 18.13 0.07
CA GLN A 19 -5.15 18.28 0.37
C GLN A 19 -5.84 19.26 -0.60
N LYS A 20 -5.16 20.35 -0.95
CA LYS A 20 -5.67 21.38 -1.86
C LYS A 20 -5.35 21.12 -3.32
N VAL A 21 -4.58 20.07 -3.61
CA VAL A 21 -4.04 19.80 -4.95
C VAL A 21 -3.29 21.02 -5.51
N ASP A 22 -2.52 21.70 -4.66
CA ASP A 22 -1.72 22.86 -5.05
C ASP A 22 -0.45 22.38 -5.75
N VAL A 23 -0.52 22.29 -7.08
CA VAL A 23 0.57 21.72 -7.89
C VAL A 23 1.85 22.55 -7.84
N VAL A 24 1.74 23.86 -7.60
CA VAL A 24 2.91 24.74 -7.46
C VAL A 24 3.65 24.40 -6.17
N ARG A 25 2.93 24.24 -5.06
CA ARG A 25 3.53 23.83 -3.79
C ARG A 25 4.08 22.41 -3.83
N LEU A 26 3.39 21.48 -4.49
CA LEU A 26 3.85 20.10 -4.69
C LEU A 26 5.17 20.04 -5.48
N ALA A 27 5.33 20.91 -6.49
CA ALA A 27 6.58 21.01 -7.27
C ALA A 27 7.75 21.63 -6.51
N ALA A 28 7.50 22.27 -5.37
CA ALA A 28 8.54 22.83 -4.50
C ALA A 28 8.98 21.87 -3.38
N LEU A 29 8.36 20.68 -3.28
CA LEU A 29 8.73 19.68 -2.29
C LEU A 29 10.10 19.08 -2.57
N SER A 30 10.80 18.73 -1.50
CA SER A 30 12.03 17.95 -1.60
C SER A 30 11.76 16.52 -2.08
N ASP A 31 12.73 15.87 -2.72
CA ASP A 31 12.57 14.48 -3.20
C ASP A 31 12.07 13.51 -2.10
N PRO A 32 12.57 13.57 -0.84
CA PRO A 32 12.06 12.71 0.23
C PRO A 32 10.61 12.99 0.61
N GLU A 33 10.19 14.26 0.67
CA GLU A 33 8.78 14.59 0.94
C GLU A 33 7.87 14.17 -0.21
N LEU A 34 8.35 14.34 -1.44
CA LEU A 34 7.62 13.94 -2.64
C LEU A 34 7.45 12.41 -2.71
N ARG A 35 8.49 11.65 -2.33
CA ARG A 35 8.50 10.19 -2.29
C ARG A 35 7.37 9.62 -1.43
N LEU A 36 7.09 10.24 -0.28
CA LEU A 36 5.99 9.86 0.62
C LEU A 36 4.60 10.05 0.01
N LEU A 37 4.47 10.97 -0.94
CA LEU A 37 3.21 11.32 -1.60
C LEU A 37 3.02 10.60 -2.94
N LEU A 38 4.04 9.88 -3.40
CA LEU A 38 4.14 9.37 -4.76
C LEU A 38 2.99 8.42 -5.13
N PRO A 39 2.61 7.41 -4.32
CA PRO A 39 1.49 6.53 -4.65
C PRO A 39 0.18 7.30 -4.87
N CYS A 40 -0.07 8.32 -4.04
CA CYS A 40 -1.25 9.16 -4.13
C CYS A 40 -1.26 10.02 -5.40
N LEU A 41 -0.13 10.64 -5.74
CA LEU A 41 0.00 11.48 -6.95
C LEU A 41 -0.12 10.67 -8.23
N VAL A 42 0.52 9.50 -8.30
CA VAL A 42 0.42 8.61 -9.46
C VAL A 42 -1.03 8.15 -9.65
N ARG A 43 -1.72 7.76 -8.57
CA ARG A 43 -3.14 7.41 -8.62
C ARG A 43 -4.00 8.57 -9.12
N MET A 44 -3.79 9.76 -8.56
CA MET A 44 -4.53 10.97 -8.95
C MET A 44 -4.36 11.30 -10.44
N ALA A 45 -3.14 11.10 -10.97
CA ALA A 45 -2.83 11.35 -12.36
C ALA A 45 -3.37 10.26 -13.32
N LEU A 46 -3.36 8.99 -12.92
CA LEU A 46 -3.65 7.88 -13.82
C LEU A 46 -5.08 7.35 -13.73
N CYS A 47 -5.75 7.46 -12.58
CA CYS A 47 -7.15 7.06 -12.46
C CYS A 47 -8.07 8.04 -13.22
N ALA A 48 -9.25 7.54 -13.58
CA ALA A 48 -10.30 8.36 -14.19
C ALA A 48 -10.64 9.53 -13.24
N PRO A 49 -10.53 10.78 -13.70
CA PRO A 49 -10.70 11.90 -12.79
C PRO A 49 -12.18 12.13 -12.49
N ALA A 50 -12.48 12.45 -11.24
CA ALA A 50 -13.82 12.90 -10.85
C ALA A 50 -14.13 14.29 -11.43
N ASP A 51 -13.10 15.10 -11.67
CA ASP A 51 -13.17 16.42 -12.29
C ASP A 51 -12.72 16.36 -13.77
N GLN A 52 -13.51 16.94 -14.67
CA GLN A 52 -13.19 17.04 -16.11
C GLN A 52 -12.97 18.50 -16.54
N SER A 53 -12.81 19.41 -15.58
CA SER A 53 -12.54 20.82 -15.82
C SER A 53 -11.24 21.05 -16.59
N GLN A 54 -11.16 22.18 -17.29
CA GLN A 54 -9.91 22.58 -17.96
C GLN A 54 -8.79 22.92 -16.97
N SER A 55 -9.13 23.44 -15.79
CA SER A 55 -8.17 23.69 -14.70
C SER A 55 -7.51 22.37 -14.28
N TRP A 56 -8.30 21.34 -14.00
CA TRP A 56 -7.75 20.03 -13.67
C TRP A 56 -6.92 19.43 -14.81
N ALA A 57 -7.32 19.59 -16.06
CA ALA A 57 -6.53 19.13 -17.20
C ALA A 57 -5.13 19.79 -17.27
N GLN A 58 -4.98 21.03 -16.80
CA GLN A 58 -3.69 21.71 -16.68
C GLN A 58 -2.89 21.20 -15.48
N ASP A 59 -3.53 21.11 -14.31
CA ASP A 59 -2.92 20.60 -13.07
C ASP A 59 -2.41 19.17 -13.23
N LYS A 60 -3.22 18.31 -13.86
CA LYS A 60 -2.85 16.93 -14.21
C LYS A 60 -1.60 16.86 -15.09
N LYS A 61 -1.44 17.77 -16.06
CA LYS A 61 -0.23 17.81 -16.89
C LYS A 61 1.01 18.17 -16.07
N LEU A 62 0.87 19.09 -15.12
CA LEU A 62 1.96 19.49 -14.23
C LEU A 62 2.33 18.35 -13.27
N ILE A 63 1.34 17.65 -12.70
CA ILE A 63 1.57 16.45 -11.88
C ILE A 63 2.29 15.37 -12.70
N LEU A 64 1.80 15.04 -13.90
CA LEU A 64 2.46 14.05 -14.78
C LEU A 64 3.91 14.42 -15.11
N ARG A 65 4.18 15.70 -15.34
CA ARG A 65 5.54 16.20 -15.57
C ARG A 65 6.41 15.99 -14.34
N LEU A 66 5.90 16.29 -13.16
CA LEU A 66 6.60 16.07 -11.90
C LEU A 66 6.92 14.58 -11.68
N LEU A 67 5.97 13.69 -12.00
CA LEU A 67 6.14 12.24 -11.88
C LEU A 67 7.14 11.67 -12.89
N SER A 68 7.26 12.27 -14.08
CA SER A 68 8.09 11.73 -15.18
C SER A 68 9.59 11.61 -14.87
N GLY A 69 10.08 12.34 -13.86
CA GLY A 69 11.48 12.31 -13.43
C GLY A 69 11.80 11.33 -12.30
N VAL A 70 10.79 10.63 -11.75
CA VAL A 70 10.94 9.84 -10.53
C VAL A 70 10.92 8.35 -10.85
N GLU A 71 12.02 7.64 -10.57
CA GLU A 71 12.20 6.22 -10.91
C GLU A 71 11.10 5.32 -10.31
N ALA A 72 10.76 5.54 -9.04
CA ALA A 72 9.77 4.74 -8.31
C ALA A 72 8.35 4.82 -8.91
N VAL A 73 8.06 5.82 -9.76
CA VAL A 73 6.76 5.94 -10.43
C VAL A 73 6.49 4.71 -11.28
N ASN A 74 7.48 4.19 -12.01
CA ASN A 74 7.26 3.02 -12.88
C ASN A 74 6.79 1.80 -12.09
N SER A 75 7.39 1.56 -10.92
CA SER A 75 7.00 0.48 -10.02
C SER A 75 5.58 0.69 -9.47
N ILE A 76 5.22 1.91 -9.10
CA ILE A 76 3.87 2.26 -8.62
C ILE A 76 2.83 2.12 -9.73
N VAL A 77 3.14 2.55 -10.96
CA VAL A 77 2.27 2.36 -12.13
C VAL A 77 2.04 0.87 -12.39
N ALA A 78 3.08 0.06 -12.30
CA ALA A 78 2.97 -1.39 -12.47
C ALA A 78 2.05 -2.01 -11.40
N LEU A 79 2.14 -1.57 -10.15
CA LEU A 79 1.24 -1.98 -9.06
C LEU A 79 -0.21 -1.54 -9.34
N LEU A 80 -0.44 -0.31 -9.83
CA LEU A 80 -1.76 0.21 -10.19
C LEU A 80 -2.36 -0.41 -11.47
N SER A 81 -1.58 -1.16 -12.22
CA SER A 81 -2.03 -1.81 -13.47
C SER A 81 -2.49 -3.26 -13.24
N VAL A 82 -2.40 -3.76 -12.01
CA VAL A 82 -2.84 -5.10 -11.64
C VAL A 82 -4.37 -5.21 -11.68
N ASP A 83 -4.90 -6.39 -11.98
CA ASP A 83 -6.32 -6.70 -11.84
C ASP A 83 -6.72 -6.76 -10.37
N PHE A 84 -7.14 -5.60 -9.84
CA PHE A 84 -7.60 -5.45 -8.48
C PHE A 84 -8.87 -6.26 -8.17
N HIS A 85 -9.71 -6.54 -9.17
CA HIS A 85 -10.93 -7.30 -8.94
C HIS A 85 -10.62 -8.76 -8.63
N ALA A 86 -9.72 -9.38 -9.39
CA ALA A 86 -9.24 -10.73 -9.11
C ALA A 86 -8.53 -10.81 -7.74
N LEU A 87 -7.67 -9.82 -7.43
CA LEU A 87 -6.98 -9.74 -6.14
C LEU A 87 -7.96 -9.64 -4.96
N GLU A 88 -8.99 -8.80 -5.06
CA GLU A 88 -10.03 -8.67 -4.04
C GLU A 88 -10.80 -9.97 -3.83
N GLN A 89 -11.18 -10.67 -4.89
CA GLN A 89 -11.87 -11.95 -4.79
C GLN A 89 -11.02 -12.98 -4.03
N ASP A 90 -9.73 -13.06 -4.33
CA ASP A 90 -8.81 -13.99 -3.66
C ASP A 90 -8.64 -13.63 -2.17
N ALA A 91 -8.51 -12.34 -1.86
CA ALA A 91 -8.40 -11.85 -0.49
C ALA A 91 -9.65 -12.16 0.34
N ARG A 92 -10.85 -11.97 -0.22
CA ARG A 92 -12.13 -12.32 0.42
C ARG A 92 -12.22 -13.82 0.70
N LYS A 93 -11.80 -14.67 -0.25
CA LYS A 93 -11.77 -16.13 -0.04
C LYS A 93 -10.82 -16.51 1.09
N GLU A 94 -9.62 -15.92 1.10
CA GLU A 94 -8.64 -16.15 2.15
C GLU A 94 -9.15 -15.74 3.54
N GLN A 95 -9.75 -14.56 3.66
CA GLN A 95 -10.35 -14.11 4.91
C GLN A 95 -11.46 -15.06 5.39
N GLN A 96 -12.34 -15.51 4.48
CA GLN A 96 -13.39 -16.49 4.82
C GLN A 96 -12.83 -17.82 5.30
N LEU A 97 -11.74 -18.30 4.70
CA LEU A 97 -11.10 -19.55 5.12
C LEU A 97 -10.47 -19.43 6.51
N ARG A 98 -9.79 -18.31 6.77
CA ARG A 98 -9.19 -18.02 8.08
C ARG A 98 -10.25 -17.96 9.19
N HIS A 99 -11.43 -17.43 8.92
CA HIS A 99 -12.56 -17.46 9.86
C HIS A 99 -13.18 -18.86 10.05
N LYS A 100 -13.24 -19.69 9.01
CA LYS A 100 -13.86 -21.03 9.07
C LYS A 100 -12.95 -22.10 9.67
N ALA A 101 -11.64 -21.97 9.53
CA ALA A 101 -10.68 -23.03 9.84
C ALA A 101 -10.14 -23.04 11.28
N GLY A 102 -10.65 -22.22 12.20
CA GLY A 102 -10.25 -22.27 13.61
C GLY A 102 -8.72 -22.17 13.82
N GLY A 103 -8.05 -21.29 13.09
CA GLY A 103 -6.66 -20.93 13.36
C GLY A 103 -5.57 -21.80 12.71
N SER A 104 -5.87 -22.60 11.68
CA SER A 104 -4.79 -23.14 10.84
C SER A 104 -4.18 -22.01 9.99
N ASN A 105 -3.14 -21.36 10.52
CA ASN A 105 -2.30 -20.35 9.87
C ASN A 105 -1.47 -20.91 8.68
N GLY A 106 -1.69 -22.16 8.25
CA GLY A 106 -0.75 -22.91 7.41
C GLY A 106 -0.89 -22.73 5.89
N GLU A 107 -2.07 -22.34 5.38
CA GLU A 107 -2.32 -22.29 3.93
C GLU A 107 -2.97 -20.96 3.53
N SER A 108 -2.14 -20.01 3.07
CA SER A 108 -2.61 -18.79 2.42
C SER A 108 -2.92 -19.09 0.95
N ILE A 109 -4.10 -18.67 0.47
CA ILE A 109 -4.45 -18.77 -0.95
C ILE A 109 -3.73 -17.68 -1.75
N LEU A 110 -3.50 -16.52 -1.13
CA LEU A 110 -2.72 -15.43 -1.70
C LEU A 110 -1.26 -15.83 -1.90
N VAL A 111 -0.73 -16.72 -1.04
CA VAL A 111 0.67 -17.13 -1.05
C VAL A 111 0.76 -18.66 -1.05
N SER A 112 0.87 -19.23 -2.25
CA SER A 112 1.20 -20.66 -2.41
C SER A 112 2.60 -20.93 -1.83
N GLN A 113 2.74 -22.03 -1.08
CA GLN A 113 3.97 -22.55 -0.43
C GLN A 113 5.24 -21.75 -0.75
N LEU A 114 5.62 -20.85 0.16
CA LEU A 114 6.85 -20.07 0.08
C LEU A 114 8.05 -21.02 -0.04
N GLN A 115 8.86 -20.83 -1.08
CA GLN A 115 10.10 -21.61 -1.26
C GLN A 115 11.25 -20.98 -0.47
N HIS A 116 11.23 -19.65 -0.31
CA HIS A 116 12.21 -18.86 0.44
C HIS A 116 11.54 -17.97 1.51
N GLY A 117 12.35 -17.21 2.26
CA GLY A 117 11.87 -16.17 3.18
C GLY A 117 11.04 -15.09 2.47
N LEU A 118 10.11 -14.46 3.19
CA LEU A 118 9.16 -13.49 2.63
C LEU A 118 9.86 -12.31 1.95
N THR A 119 11.00 -11.87 2.48
CA THR A 119 11.76 -10.75 1.93
C THR A 119 12.34 -11.10 0.56
N LEU A 120 12.93 -12.28 0.44
CA LEU A 120 13.55 -12.73 -0.81
C LEU A 120 12.49 -13.01 -1.88
N GLU A 121 11.36 -13.58 -1.48
CA GLU A 121 10.22 -13.75 -2.38
C GLU A 121 9.67 -12.40 -2.84
N PHE A 122 9.58 -11.40 -1.97
CA PHE A 122 9.15 -10.05 -2.33
C PHE A 122 10.09 -9.39 -3.34
N GLU A 123 11.40 -9.49 -3.12
CA GLU A 123 12.44 -8.93 -4.00
C GLU A 123 12.27 -9.42 -5.45
N HIS A 124 12.12 -10.73 -5.63
CA HIS A 124 12.02 -11.38 -6.95
C HIS A 124 10.60 -11.43 -7.53
N SER A 125 9.61 -10.87 -6.82
CA SER A 125 8.22 -10.93 -7.22
C SER A 125 7.82 -9.84 -8.21
N ASP A 126 6.91 -10.21 -9.11
CA ASP A 126 6.15 -9.26 -9.93
C ASP A 126 5.19 -8.41 -9.07
N PRO A 127 4.62 -7.32 -9.62
CA PRO A 127 3.74 -6.42 -8.87
C PRO A 127 2.52 -7.10 -8.22
N LEU A 128 1.88 -8.04 -8.91
CA LEU A 128 0.71 -8.76 -8.38
C LEU A 128 1.13 -9.65 -7.20
N ARG A 129 2.27 -10.34 -7.31
CA ARG A 129 2.75 -11.20 -6.24
C ARG A 129 3.23 -10.39 -5.02
N ARG A 130 3.83 -9.21 -5.23
CA ARG A 130 4.14 -8.26 -4.13
C ARG A 130 2.87 -7.83 -3.39
N LEU A 131 1.81 -7.48 -4.10
CA LEU A 131 0.50 -7.17 -3.50
C LEU A 131 -0.04 -8.34 -2.67
N ARG A 132 0.01 -9.56 -3.22
CA ARG A 132 -0.47 -10.78 -2.53
C ARG A 132 0.32 -11.10 -1.26
N LEU A 133 1.65 -11.01 -1.31
CA LEU A 133 2.53 -11.24 -0.16
C LEU A 133 2.22 -10.27 0.98
N THR A 134 2.20 -8.97 0.69
CA THR A 134 1.90 -7.93 1.68
C THR A 134 0.47 -8.07 2.23
N LEU A 135 -0.51 -8.38 1.38
CA LEU A 135 -1.90 -8.56 1.78
C LEU A 135 -2.11 -9.79 2.68
N SER A 136 -1.43 -10.90 2.39
CA SER A 136 -1.49 -12.11 3.23
C SER A 136 -0.94 -11.87 4.64
N GLU A 137 0.17 -11.14 4.73
CA GLU A 137 0.77 -10.73 6.00
C GLU A 137 -0.13 -9.77 6.78
N LEU A 138 -0.73 -8.78 6.10
CA LEU A 138 -1.70 -7.87 6.70
C LEU A 138 -2.92 -8.63 7.23
N LEU A 139 -3.53 -9.52 6.44
CA LEU A 139 -4.66 -10.35 6.87
C LEU A 139 -4.29 -11.26 8.05
N ALA A 140 -3.03 -11.71 8.16
CA ALA A 140 -2.57 -12.53 9.28
C ALA A 140 -2.50 -11.72 10.57
N ILE A 141 -1.97 -10.50 10.51
CA ILE A 141 -1.96 -9.58 11.64
C ILE A 141 -3.40 -9.27 12.06
N MET A 142 -4.28 -8.94 11.12
CA MET A 142 -5.65 -8.54 11.43
C MET A 142 -6.48 -9.65 12.07
N ASN A 143 -6.39 -10.90 11.58
CA ASN A 143 -7.05 -12.02 12.23
C ASN A 143 -6.55 -12.23 13.67
N LYS A 144 -5.24 -12.07 13.91
CA LYS A 144 -4.69 -12.14 15.26
C LYS A 144 -5.18 -11.01 16.16
N VAL A 145 -5.37 -9.79 15.66
CA VAL A 145 -5.97 -8.68 16.42
C VAL A 145 -7.37 -9.05 16.91
N VAL A 146 -8.20 -9.63 16.02
CA VAL A 146 -9.56 -10.05 16.36
C VAL A 146 -9.56 -11.18 17.39
N ASP A 147 -8.73 -12.20 17.21
CA ASP A 147 -8.64 -13.36 18.12
C ASP A 147 -8.11 -12.99 19.51
N SER A 148 -7.22 -11.99 19.59
CA SER A 148 -6.56 -11.59 20.84
C SER A 148 -7.50 -10.86 21.81
N ASN A 149 -8.72 -10.50 21.39
CA ASN A 149 -9.73 -9.84 22.24
C ASN A 149 -9.18 -8.64 23.05
N GLY A 150 -8.27 -7.87 22.46
CA GLY A 150 -7.61 -6.72 23.08
C GLY A 150 -6.30 -7.03 23.84
N GLU A 151 -5.86 -8.27 23.90
CA GLU A 151 -4.52 -8.61 24.39
C GLU A 151 -3.45 -8.16 23.39
N PHE A 152 -2.36 -7.59 23.93
CA PHE A 152 -1.21 -7.22 23.13
C PHE A 152 -0.52 -8.48 22.59
N PHE A 153 -0.41 -8.58 21.28
CA PHE A 153 0.40 -9.60 20.63
C PHE A 153 1.44 -8.94 19.73
N LEU A 154 2.62 -9.55 19.67
CA LEU A 154 3.68 -9.17 18.75
C LEU A 154 3.84 -10.29 17.72
N LYS A 155 3.43 -10.04 16.48
CA LYS A 155 3.76 -10.91 15.35
C LYS A 155 5.00 -10.35 14.66
N SER A 156 6.09 -11.12 14.66
CA SER A 156 7.25 -10.79 13.82
C SER A 156 6.87 -11.01 12.35
N SER A 157 7.27 -10.08 11.50
CA SER A 157 7.07 -10.16 10.06
C SER A 157 8.36 -9.76 9.37
N GLU A 158 8.99 -10.75 8.74
CA GLU A 158 10.25 -10.57 8.00
C GLU A 158 10.14 -9.43 6.98
N LEU A 159 8.97 -9.30 6.33
CA LEU A 159 8.71 -8.28 5.33
C LEU A 159 8.59 -6.87 5.93
N PHE A 160 7.83 -6.71 7.03
CA PHE A 160 7.64 -5.39 7.66
C PHE A 160 8.83 -4.94 8.51
N GLU A 161 9.72 -5.87 8.86
CA GLU A 161 10.96 -5.57 9.59
C GLU A 161 12.12 -5.23 8.66
N SER A 162 12.00 -5.44 7.34
CA SER A 162 13.07 -5.16 6.39
C SER A 162 13.15 -3.67 6.03
N PRO A 163 14.21 -2.94 6.45
CA PRO A 163 14.35 -1.52 6.16
C PRO A 163 14.61 -1.23 4.68
N VAL A 164 15.15 -2.21 3.95
CA VAL A 164 15.50 -2.07 2.51
C VAL A 164 14.25 -1.98 1.65
N TYR A 165 13.22 -2.78 1.95
CA TYR A 165 11.98 -2.82 1.18
C TYR A 165 10.84 -2.01 1.80
N LEU A 166 11.09 -1.32 2.92
CA LEU A 166 10.05 -0.64 3.67
C LEU A 166 9.31 0.41 2.83
N GLU A 167 10.02 1.15 1.97
CA GLU A 167 9.38 2.13 1.09
C GLU A 167 8.48 1.46 0.03
N GLU A 168 8.93 0.36 -0.57
CA GLU A 168 8.15 -0.38 -1.56
C GLU A 168 6.94 -1.06 -0.91
N VAL A 169 7.12 -1.59 0.30
CA VAL A 169 6.02 -2.14 1.10
C VAL A 169 5.03 -1.04 1.48
N ALA A 170 5.48 0.18 1.79
CA ALA A 170 4.61 1.32 2.05
C ALA A 170 3.79 1.72 0.81
N ASP A 171 4.39 1.69 -0.38
CA ASP A 171 3.67 1.93 -1.64
C ASP A 171 2.59 0.86 -1.86
N VAL A 172 2.97 -0.41 -1.67
CA VAL A 172 2.04 -1.55 -1.76
C VAL A 172 0.90 -1.39 -0.76
N LEU A 173 1.19 -1.02 0.50
CA LEU A 173 0.17 -0.78 1.53
C LEU A 173 -0.73 0.40 1.17
N CYS A 174 -0.19 1.50 0.63
CA CYS A 174 -0.98 2.66 0.20
C CYS A 174 -1.95 2.29 -0.93
N ILE A 175 -1.48 1.49 -1.90
CA ILE A 175 -2.31 0.97 -2.99
C ILE A 175 -3.35 -0.03 -2.46
N LEU A 176 -2.93 -0.95 -1.58
CA LEU A 176 -3.84 -1.90 -0.96
C LEU A 176 -4.89 -1.20 -0.10
N GLN A 177 -4.58 -0.15 0.64
CA GLN A 177 -5.56 0.59 1.45
C GLN A 177 -6.79 1.02 0.62
N MET A 178 -6.55 1.39 -0.64
CA MET A 178 -7.62 1.74 -1.58
C MET A 178 -8.50 0.54 -1.97
N LEU A 179 -7.93 -0.67 -2.05
CA LEU A 179 -8.64 -1.94 -2.26
C LEU A 179 -9.37 -2.40 -0.99
N VAL A 180 -8.66 -2.31 0.13
CA VAL A 180 -9.03 -2.69 1.49
C VAL A 180 -10.30 -1.95 1.92
N HIS A 181 -10.52 -0.69 1.54
CA HIS A 181 -11.76 -0.01 1.90
C HIS A 181 -13.04 -0.81 1.56
N ASN A 182 -13.05 -1.58 0.46
CA ASN A 182 -14.20 -2.43 0.08
C ASN A 182 -14.20 -3.84 0.73
N ILE A 183 -13.05 -4.32 1.22
CA ILE A 183 -12.91 -5.66 1.83
C ILE A 183 -13.20 -5.59 3.34
N PHE A 184 -12.92 -4.45 3.97
CA PHE A 184 -12.85 -4.30 5.42
C PHE A 184 -14.05 -3.57 6.06
N ASP A 185 -15.09 -3.24 5.30
CA ASP A 185 -16.39 -2.76 5.82
C ASP A 185 -17.09 -3.77 6.75
N HIS A 186 -16.56 -4.99 6.88
CA HIS A 186 -17.02 -6.02 7.81
C HIS A 186 -16.21 -6.13 9.11
N ILE A 187 -15.25 -5.24 9.36
CA ILE A 187 -14.73 -5.10 10.74
C ILE A 187 -15.82 -4.37 11.53
N PRO A 188 -16.40 -4.98 12.59
CA PRO A 188 -17.36 -4.29 13.41
C PRO A 188 -16.70 -3.02 13.96
N GLN A 189 -17.23 -1.86 13.55
CA GLN A 189 -16.99 -0.62 14.25
C GLN A 189 -17.60 -0.81 15.65
N TYR A 190 -16.74 -1.02 16.64
CA TYR A 190 -17.13 -0.95 18.05
C TYR A 190 -17.47 0.49 18.43
#